data_AF-A0A1M5Z4G0-F1
#
_entry.id   AF-A0A1M5Z4G0-F1
#
_cell.length_a   1.000
_cell.length_b   1.000
_cell.length_c   1.000
_cell.angle_alpha   90.00
_cell.angle_beta   90.00
_cell.angle_gamma   90.00
#
_symmetry.space_group_name_H-M   'P 1'
#
loop_
_entity.id
_entity.type
_entity.pdbx_description
1 polymer ?
#
loop_
_entity_poly.entity_id
_entity_poly.type
_entity_poly.pdbx_seq_one_letter_code
_entity_poly.pdbx_strand_id
1 'polypeptide(L)'
;MQDPVLNQAMDEWEKSSDDPKIREEYYDRRKAVLDEMAAVREAELRLREAIRQSKKEGREEGREEEKKKVTKKLLKKGMDFKSISDITGMSEEEIKNLR
;
A
#
# COMPACT_ATOMS: atom_id res chain seq x y z
N MET A 1 -29.11 -41.17 -28.49
CA MET A 1 -29.51 -39.75 -28.29
C MET A 1 -29.66 -39.15 -29.67
N GLN A 2 -30.88 -39.18 -30.22
CA GLN A 2 -31.20 -38.65 -31.55
C GLN A 2 -32.48 -37.84 -31.40
N ASP A 3 -32.39 -36.73 -30.67
CA ASP A 3 -33.42 -35.70 -30.74
C ASP A 3 -32.95 -34.69 -31.80
N PRO A 4 -33.60 -34.65 -32.98
CA PRO A 4 -33.20 -33.75 -34.06
C PRO A 4 -33.26 -32.28 -33.66
N VAL A 5 -34.19 -31.93 -32.77
CA VAL A 5 -34.36 -30.54 -32.29
C VAL A 5 -33.22 -30.17 -31.36
N LEU A 6 -32.81 -31.09 -30.49
CA LEU A 6 -31.67 -30.88 -29.59
C LEU A 6 -30.36 -30.72 -30.38
N ASN A 7 -30.14 -31.55 -31.39
CA ASN A 7 -28.94 -31.46 -32.22
C ASN A 7 -28.90 -30.15 -33.02
N GLN A 8 -30.03 -29.72 -33.57
CA GLN A 8 -30.12 -28.47 -34.31
C GLN A 8 -29.88 -27.24 -33.41
N ALA A 9 -30.41 -27.25 -32.20
CA ALA A 9 -30.15 -26.22 -31.20
C ALA A 9 -28.68 -26.20 -30.76
N MET A 10 -28.03 -27.37 -30.64
CA MET A 10 -26.60 -27.45 -30.33
C MET A 10 -25.72 -26.93 -31.47
N ASP A 11 -26.02 -27.26 -32.73
CA ASP A 11 -25.28 -26.76 -33.90
C ASP A 11 -25.44 -25.25 -34.07
N GLU A 12 -26.64 -24.70 -33.82
CA GLU A 12 -26.89 -23.26 -33.84
C GLU A 12 -26.18 -22.55 -32.69
N TRP A 13 -26.18 -23.14 -31.50
CA TRP A 13 -25.42 -22.64 -30.36
C TRP A 13 -23.93 -22.66 -30.65
N GLU A 14 -23.39 -23.76 -31.19
CA GLU A 14 -21.99 -23.91 -31.54
C GLU A 14 -21.57 -22.88 -32.60
N LYS A 15 -22.34 -22.72 -33.69
CA LYS A 15 -22.12 -21.66 -34.70
C LYS A 15 -22.17 -20.25 -34.12
N SER A 16 -23.10 -19.97 -33.21
CA SER A 16 -23.19 -18.67 -32.55
C SER A 16 -22.04 -18.43 -31.55
N SER A 17 -21.53 -19.49 -30.93
CA SER A 17 -20.37 -19.44 -30.02
C SER A 17 -19.04 -19.36 -30.75
N ASP A 18 -19.02 -19.81 -32.01
CA ASP A 18 -17.85 -19.78 -32.89
C ASP A 18 -17.79 -18.51 -33.76
N ASP A 19 -18.77 -17.60 -33.63
CA ASP A 19 -18.72 -16.28 -34.24
C ASP A 19 -17.56 -15.47 -33.64
N PRO A 20 -16.52 -15.13 -34.44
CA PRO A 20 -15.36 -14.40 -33.96
C PRO A 20 -15.70 -13.06 -33.33
N LYS A 21 -16.77 -12.40 -33.79
CA LYS A 21 -17.18 -11.08 -33.27
C LYS A 21 -17.81 -11.21 -31.89
N ILE A 22 -18.67 -12.21 -31.67
CA ILE A 22 -19.27 -12.46 -30.35
C ILE A 22 -18.17 -12.84 -29.33
N ARG A 23 -17.18 -13.61 -29.79
CA ARG A 23 -16.01 -13.98 -28.98
C ARG A 23 -15.15 -12.76 -28.61
N GLU A 24 -14.88 -11.87 -29.57
CA GLU A 24 -14.17 -10.62 -29.35
C GLU A 24 -14.90 -9.74 -28.34
N GLU A 25 -16.20 -9.49 -28.54
CA GLU A 25 -17.04 -8.71 -27.62
C GLU A 25 -17.10 -9.32 -26.20
N TYR A 26 -17.03 -10.64 -26.08
CA TYR A 26 -16.91 -11.32 -24.79
C TYR A 26 -15.56 -11.06 -24.14
N TYR A 27 -14.45 -11.20 -24.88
CA TYR A 27 -13.12 -10.96 -24.35
C TYR A 27 -12.91 -9.48 -23.97
N ASP A 28 -13.45 -8.55 -24.74
CA ASP A 28 -13.38 -7.12 -24.44
C ASP A 28 -14.12 -6.79 -23.14
N ARG A 29 -15.34 -7.31 -22.96
CA ARG A 29 -16.08 -7.17 -21.71
C ARG A 29 -15.33 -7.78 -20.53
N ARG A 30 -14.80 -9.00 -20.72
CA ARG A 30 -14.00 -9.68 -19.68
C ARG A 30 -12.74 -8.89 -19.34
N LYS A 31 -12.07 -8.33 -20.34
CA LYS A 31 -10.89 -7.49 -20.17
C LYS A 31 -11.22 -6.22 -19.39
N ALA A 32 -12.32 -5.54 -19.72
CA ALA A 32 -12.76 -4.35 -18.99
C ALA A 32 -13.00 -4.65 -17.50
N VAL A 33 -13.66 -5.77 -17.19
CA VAL A 33 -13.86 -6.22 -15.79
C VAL A 33 -12.52 -6.50 -15.09
N LEU A 34 -11.58 -7.16 -15.77
CA LEU A 34 -10.26 -7.45 -15.20
C LEU A 34 -9.43 -6.18 -14.99
N ASP A 35 -9.50 -5.23 -15.91
CA ASP A 35 -8.81 -3.93 -15.81
C ASP A 35 -9.38 -3.13 -14.62
N GLU A 36 -10.70 -3.14 -14.42
CA GLU A 36 -11.34 -2.52 -13.25
C GLU A 36 -10.91 -3.20 -11.94
N MET A 37 -10.95 -4.54 -11.89
CA MET A 37 -10.48 -5.30 -10.73
C MET A 37 -9.00 -5.02 -10.42
N ALA A 38 -8.16 -4.92 -11.45
CA ALA A 38 -6.75 -4.60 -11.31
C ALA A 38 -6.55 -3.18 -10.76
N ALA A 39 -7.30 -2.20 -11.25
CA ALA A 39 -7.24 -0.83 -10.76
C ALA A 39 -7.63 -0.72 -9.27
N VAL A 40 -8.70 -1.41 -8.86
CA VAL A 40 -9.11 -1.48 -7.44
C VAL A 40 -8.02 -2.13 -6.60
N ARG A 41 -7.48 -3.26 -7.06
CA ARG A 41 -6.42 -3.98 -6.35
C ARG A 41 -5.16 -3.14 -6.21
N GLU A 42 -4.77 -2.42 -7.25
CA GLU A 42 -3.62 -1.52 -7.22
C GLU A 42 -3.83 -0.39 -6.21
N ALA A 43 -5.02 0.22 -6.19
CA ALA A 43 -5.36 1.26 -5.22
C ALA A 43 -5.28 0.76 -3.77
N GLU A 44 -5.78 -0.46 -3.49
CA GLU A 44 -5.66 -1.10 -2.17
C GLU A 44 -4.20 -1.32 -1.75
N LEU A 45 -3.36 -1.79 -2.68
CA LEU A 45 -1.94 -2.02 -2.42
C LEU A 45 -1.20 -0.70 -2.12
N ARG A 46 -1.42 0.33 -2.94
CA ARG A 46 -0.85 1.67 -2.73
C ARG A 46 -1.28 2.26 -1.39
N LEU A 47 -2.56 2.14 -1.03
CA LEU A 47 -3.06 2.61 0.27
C LEU A 47 -2.38 1.86 1.43
N ARG A 48 -2.22 0.53 1.31
CA ARG A 48 -1.57 -0.28 2.35
C ARG A 48 -0.10 0.09 2.52
N GLU A 49 0.61 0.35 1.44
CA GLU A 49 2.00 0.81 1.46
C GLU A 49 2.12 2.20 2.07
N ALA A 50 1.28 3.14 1.66
CA ALA A 50 1.24 4.49 2.23
C ALA A 50 0.96 4.48 3.74
N ILE A 51 0.03 3.65 4.22
CA ILE A 51 -0.24 3.49 5.66
C ILE A 51 0.96 2.90 6.38
N ARG A 52 1.66 1.92 5.77
CA ARG A 52 2.85 1.32 6.40
C ARG A 52 3.98 2.33 6.50
N GLN A 53 4.23 3.07 5.43
CA GLN A 53 5.29 4.08 5.37
C GLN A 53 5.02 5.21 6.35
N SER A 54 3.83 5.83 6.29
CA SER A 54 3.44 6.91 7.22
C SER A 54 3.49 6.49 8.69
N LYS A 55 3.10 5.24 9.02
CA LYS A 55 3.25 4.72 10.39
C LYS A 55 4.72 4.55 10.80
N LYS A 56 5.61 4.20 9.88
CA LYS A 56 7.05 4.08 10.17
C LYS A 56 7.65 5.46 10.37
N GLU A 57 7.42 6.37 9.43
CA GLU A 57 7.89 7.76 9.48
C GLU A 57 7.38 8.46 10.74
N GLY A 58 6.09 8.44 11.02
CA GLY A 58 5.53 9.08 12.22
C GLY A 58 6.04 8.49 13.53
N ARG A 59 6.42 7.20 13.58
CA ARG A 59 7.07 6.61 14.77
C ARG A 59 8.51 7.08 14.93
N GLU A 60 9.25 7.22 13.83
CA GLU A 60 10.62 7.68 13.83
C GLU A 60 10.69 9.17 14.19
N GLU A 61 9.88 10.00 13.53
CA GLU A 61 9.71 11.41 13.85
C GLU A 61 9.30 11.61 15.31
N GLY A 62 8.29 10.88 15.81
CA GLY A 62 7.86 10.97 17.20
C GLY A 62 8.94 10.57 18.21
N ARG A 63 9.78 9.58 17.87
CA ARG A 63 10.94 9.21 18.71
C ARG A 63 11.97 10.33 18.74
N GLU A 64 12.31 10.90 17.60
CA GLU A 64 13.27 12.00 17.51
C GLU A 64 12.78 13.28 18.20
N GLU A 65 11.50 13.62 18.03
CA GLU A 65 10.88 14.77 18.71
C GLU A 65 10.88 14.59 20.23
N GLU A 66 10.48 13.42 20.73
CA GLU A 66 10.48 13.16 22.17
C GLU A 66 11.91 13.13 22.71
N LYS A 67 12.88 12.55 21.98
CA LYS A 67 14.30 12.56 22.33
C LYS A 67 14.80 14.00 22.51
N LYS A 68 14.55 14.88 21.54
CA LYS A 68 14.90 16.32 21.61
C LYS A 68 14.20 17.03 22.77
N LYS A 69 12.93 16.72 23.03
CA LYS A 69 12.16 17.30 24.12
C LYS A 69 12.67 16.87 25.50
N VAL A 70 13.03 15.60 25.66
CA VAL A 70 13.67 15.07 26.88
C VAL A 70 15.03 15.75 27.07
N THR A 71 15.87 15.82 26.03
CA THR A 71 17.16 16.53 26.08
C THR A 71 17.01 17.98 26.55
N LYS A 72 16.07 18.73 25.98
CA LYS A 72 15.79 20.12 26.42
C LYS A 72 15.37 20.21 27.89
N LYS A 73 14.58 19.25 28.40
CA LYS A 73 14.21 19.20 29.81
C LYS A 73 15.39 18.88 30.72
N LEU A 74 16.28 17.98 30.30
CA LEU A 74 17.50 17.63 31.06
C LEU A 74 18.48 18.80 31.12
N LEU A 75 18.67 19.50 30.00
CA LEU A 75 19.47 20.73 29.94
C LEU A 75 18.92 21.81 30.89
N LYS A 76 17.60 22.01 30.91
CA LYS A 76 16.94 22.94 31.84
C LYS A 76 17.12 22.56 33.32
N LYS A 77 17.35 21.28 33.61
CA LYS A 77 17.67 20.79 34.96
C LYS A 77 19.17 20.91 35.32
N GLY A 78 20.00 21.44 34.42
CA GLY A 78 21.44 21.66 34.67
C GLY A 78 22.29 20.39 34.58
N MET A 79 21.79 19.33 33.94
CA MET A 79 22.57 18.12 33.70
C MET A 79 23.66 18.39 32.65
N ASP A 80 24.84 17.80 32.82
CA ASP A 80 25.96 17.97 31.90
C ASP A 80 25.76 17.20 30.58
N PHE A 81 26.47 17.63 29.54
CA PHE A 81 26.30 17.07 28.19
C PHE A 81 26.63 15.59 28.09
N LYS A 82 27.62 15.11 28.85
CA LYS A 82 28.05 13.72 28.80
C LYS A 82 26.97 12.80 29.39
N SER A 83 26.42 13.17 30.55
CA SER A 83 25.28 12.46 31.16
C SER A 83 24.04 12.45 30.25
N ILE A 84 23.74 13.56 29.57
CA ILE A 84 22.61 13.64 28.63
C ILE A 84 22.87 12.77 27.38
N SER A 85 24.09 12.77 26.86
CA SER A 85 24.53 11.92 25.76
C SER A 85 24.33 10.45 26.12
N ASP A 86 24.74 10.03 27.31
CA ASP A 86 24.58 8.64 27.78
C ASP A 86 23.10 8.23 27.94
N ILE A 87 22.24 9.12 28.42
CA ILE A 87 20.81 8.83 28.63
C ILE A 87 20.04 8.78 27.31
N THR A 88 20.30 9.75 26.43
CA THR A 88 19.50 9.94 25.22
C THR A 88 20.11 9.22 24.02
N GLY A 89 21.40 8.90 24.03
CA GLY A 89 22.12 8.41 22.86
C GLY A 89 22.21 9.47 21.76
N MET A 90 22.22 10.76 22.11
CA MET A 90 22.55 11.86 21.20
C MET A 90 24.02 12.22 21.39
N SER A 91 24.69 12.65 20.33
CA SER A 91 26.03 13.21 20.45
C SER A 91 26.01 14.54 21.22
N GLU A 92 27.11 14.86 21.90
CA GLU A 92 27.25 16.14 22.59
C GLU A 92 27.09 17.34 21.64
N GLU A 93 27.47 17.19 20.36
CA GLU A 93 27.28 18.22 19.33
C GLU A 93 25.80 18.45 19.02
N GLU A 94 25.01 17.40 18.84
CA GLU A 94 23.56 17.50 18.66
C GLU A 94 22.88 18.12 19.90
N ILE A 95 23.32 17.74 21.10
CA ILE A 95 22.79 18.31 22.36
C ILE A 95 23.12 19.80 22.45
N LYS A 96 24.34 20.20 22.08
CA LYS A 96 24.77 21.60 22.05
C LYS A 96 23.92 22.44 21.09
N ASN A 97 23.53 21.87 19.95
CA ASN A 97 22.65 22.50 18.96
C ASN A 97 21.19 22.64 19.43
N LEU A 98 20.79 21.97 20.52
CA LEU A 98 19.46 22.07 21.11
C LEU A 98 19.33 23.12 22.23
N ARG A 99 20.45 23.70 22.66
CA ARG A 99 20.51 24.76 23.67
C ARG A 99 19.98 26.08 23.12
#